data_AF-A0A4R5VBM9-F1
#
_entry.id   AF-A0A4R5VBM9-F1
#
_cell.length_a   1.000
_cell.length_b   1.000
_cell.length_c   1.000
_cell.angle_alpha   90.00
_cell.angle_beta   90.00
_cell.angle_gamma   90.00
#
_symmetry.space_group_name_H-M   'P 1'
#
loop_
_entity.id
_entity.type
_entity.pdbx_description
1 polymer ?
#
loop_
_entity_poly.entity_id
_entity_poly.type
_entity_poly.pdbx_seq_one_letter_code
_entity_poly.pdbx_strand_id
1 'polypeptide(L)'
;MDTYDIFLYAGYGLVIAGAFFAIVLPLIKSLDNPKSLLKTVVGIIGIVVLFFIAYSISSNEVLPKFEADPFNLTPSGSQFVGGMLITTYVLAIVALVGIVFTELNKAIK
;
A
#
# COMPACT_ATOMS: atom_id res chain seq x y z
N MET A 1 3.23 -31.71 -22.55
CA MET A 1 2.30 -30.71 -22.00
C MET A 1 0.93 -31.13 -22.39
N ASP A 2 0.11 -31.46 -21.40
CA ASP A 2 -1.28 -31.84 -21.65
C ASP A 2 -2.13 -30.59 -21.86
N THR A 3 -3.32 -30.76 -22.42
CA THR A 3 -4.26 -29.67 -22.69
C THR A 3 -4.51 -28.80 -21.45
N TYR A 4 -4.55 -29.40 -20.26
CA TYR A 4 -4.72 -28.69 -18.98
C TYR A 4 -3.55 -27.75 -18.65
N ASP A 5 -2.30 -28.18 -18.92
CA ASP A 5 -1.11 -27.35 -18.68
C ASP A 5 -1.13 -26.11 -19.59
N ILE A 6 -1.53 -26.30 -20.84
CA ILE A 6 -1.61 -25.22 -21.84
C ILE A 6 -2.62 -24.16 -21.40
N PHE A 7 -3.81 -24.57 -20.95
CA PHE A 7 -4.81 -23.64 -20.42
C PHE A 7 -4.35 -22.94 -19.14
N LEU A 8 -3.61 -23.63 -18.26
CA LEU A 8 -3.08 -23.06 -17.04
C LEU A 8 -2.02 -21.98 -17.33
N TYR A 9 -1.06 -22.27 -18.21
CA TYR A 9 -0.04 -21.30 -18.61
C TYR A 9 -0.63 -20.10 -19.37
N ALA A 10 -1.60 -20.34 -20.25
CA ALA A 10 -2.33 -19.26 -20.91
C ALA A 10 -3.09 -18.38 -19.90
N GLY A 11 -3.71 -18.99 -18.89
CA GLY A 11 -4.37 -18.31 -17.78
C GLY A 11 -3.41 -17.42 -16.98
N TYR A 12 -2.26 -17.94 -16.57
CA TYR A 12 -1.24 -17.14 -15.91
C TYR A 12 -0.73 -15.99 -16.80
N GLY A 13 -0.54 -16.24 -18.09
CA GLY A 13 -0.17 -15.21 -19.05
C GLY A 13 -1.21 -14.09 -19.13
N LEU A 14 -2.50 -14.44 -19.17
CA LEU A 14 -3.60 -13.47 -19.17
C LEU A 14 -3.71 -12.68 -17.86
N VAL A 15 -3.48 -13.32 -16.72
CA VAL A 15 -3.46 -12.64 -15.41
C VAL A 15 -2.33 -11.62 -15.34
N ILE A 16 -1.12 -12.00 -15.79
CA ILE A 16 0.03 -11.09 -15.81
C ILE A 16 -0.22 -9.93 -16.78
N ALA A 17 -0.72 -10.22 -17.99
CA ALA A 17 -1.06 -9.18 -18.97
C ALA A 17 -2.15 -8.24 -18.44
N GLY A 18 -3.20 -8.79 -17.82
CA GLY A 18 -4.29 -8.04 -17.21
C GLY A 18 -3.79 -7.13 -16.09
N ALA A 19 -2.97 -7.64 -15.18
CA ALA A 19 -2.35 -6.85 -14.11
C ALA A 19 -1.48 -5.71 -14.67
N PHE A 20 -0.70 -5.99 -15.72
CA PHE A 20 0.12 -4.99 -16.40
C PHE A 20 -0.74 -3.89 -17.02
N PHE A 21 -1.74 -4.23 -17.83
CA PHE A 21 -2.62 -3.24 -18.47
C PHE A 21 -3.47 -2.47 -17.46
N ALA A 22 -3.86 -3.08 -16.35
CA ALA A 22 -4.60 -2.42 -15.27
C ALA A 22 -3.80 -1.29 -14.61
N ILE A 23 -2.46 -1.35 -14.66
CA ILE A 23 -1.58 -0.28 -14.17
C ILE A 23 -1.26 0.72 -15.30
N VAL A 24 -0.92 0.22 -16.49
CA VAL A 24 -0.41 1.04 -17.59
C VAL A 24 -1.50 1.89 -18.26
N LEU A 25 -2.69 1.34 -18.51
CA LEU A 25 -3.76 2.07 -19.21
C LEU A 25 -4.26 3.29 -18.41
N PRO A 26 -4.49 3.21 -17.09
CA PRO A 26 -4.81 4.40 -16.29
C PRO A 26 -3.70 5.44 -16.32
N LEU A 27 -2.43 5.04 -16.31
CA LEU A 27 -1.31 5.98 -16.38
C LEU A 27 -1.27 6.72 -17.72
N ILE A 28 -1.44 6.00 -18.84
CA ILE A 28 -1.51 6.61 -20.18
C ILE A 28 -2.70 7.57 -20.28
N LYS A 29 -3.91 7.15 -19.88
CA LYS A 29 -5.10 8.02 -19.89
C LYS A 29 -4.97 9.24 -18.97
N SER A 30 -4.17 9.12 -17.93
CA SER A 30 -3.91 10.23 -17.00
C SER A 30 -3.02 11.33 -17.62
N LEU A 31 -2.33 11.05 -18.74
CA LEU A 31 -1.58 12.05 -19.51
C LEU A 31 -2.52 13.01 -20.27
N ASP A 32 -3.67 12.53 -20.74
CA ASP A 32 -4.68 13.37 -21.40
C ASP A 32 -5.38 14.32 -20.41
N ASN A 33 -5.40 13.95 -19.13
CA ASN A 33 -5.96 14.74 -18.03
C ASN A 33 -4.96 14.87 -16.87
N PRO A 34 -3.90 15.67 -17.03
CA PRO A 34 -2.80 15.76 -16.06
C PRO A 34 -3.25 16.22 -14.67
N LYS A 35 -4.37 16.96 -14.59
CA LYS A 35 -4.99 17.33 -13.30
C LYS A 35 -5.43 16.13 -12.46
N SER A 36 -5.88 15.04 -13.09
CA SER A 36 -6.24 13.82 -12.37
C SER A 36 -5.01 13.07 -11.89
N LEU A 37 -3.95 13.04 -12.70
CA LEU A 37 -2.66 12.45 -12.31
C LEU A 37 -2.07 13.15 -11.09
N LEU A 38 -2.11 14.48 -11.08
CA LEU A 38 -1.60 15.30 -9.96
C LEU A 38 -2.28 14.96 -8.63
N LYS A 39 -3.59 14.70 -8.61
CA LYS A 39 -4.30 14.30 -7.38
C LYS A 39 -3.80 12.96 -6.83
N THR A 40 -3.60 11.97 -7.71
CA THR A 40 -3.06 10.67 -7.33
C THR A 40 -1.62 10.79 -6.83
N VAL A 41 -0.78 11.56 -7.52
CA VAL A 41 0.61 11.81 -7.13
C VAL A 41 0.68 12.49 -5.76
N VAL A 42 -0.16 13.52 -5.52
CA VAL A 42 -0.25 14.17 -4.21
C VAL A 42 -0.65 13.19 -3.12
N GLY A 43 -1.59 12.28 -3.40
CA GLY A 43 -1.96 11.21 -2.46
C GLY A 43 -0.79 10.28 -2.13
N ILE A 44 -0.05 9.82 -3.14
CA ILE A 44 1.13 8.96 -2.95
C ILE A 44 2.21 9.68 -2.15
N ILE A 45 2.53 10.93 -2.51
CA ILE A 45 3.51 11.75 -1.79
C ILE A 45 3.08 11.93 -0.33
N GLY A 46 1.79 12.17 -0.08
CA GLY A 46 1.24 12.28 1.27
C GLY A 46 1.47 11.02 2.11
N ILE A 47 1.28 9.84 1.53
CA ILE A 47 1.54 8.55 2.20
C ILE A 47 3.04 8.38 2.47
N VAL A 48 3.90 8.72 1.51
CA VAL A 48 5.36 8.63 1.68
C VAL A 48 5.84 9.56 2.80
N VAL A 49 5.37 10.80 2.83
CA VAL A 49 5.68 11.75 3.90
C VAL A 49 5.18 11.24 5.25
N LEU A 50 3.95 10.73 5.31
CA LEU A 50 3.40 10.11 6.52
C LEU A 50 4.27 8.94 6.99
N PHE A 51 4.71 8.08 6.08
CA PHE A 51 5.60 6.96 6.42
C PHE A 51 6.92 7.44 7.00
N PHE A 52 7.55 8.48 6.45
CA PHE A 52 8.78 9.03 7.02
C PHE A 52 8.58 9.60 8.43
N ILE A 53 7.44 10.26 8.67
CA ILE A 53 7.08 10.73 10.01
C ILE A 53 6.91 9.53 10.96
N ALA A 54 6.14 8.52 10.54
CA ALA A 54 5.89 7.30 11.31
C ALA A 54 7.18 6.52 11.61
N TYR A 55 8.07 6.39 10.63
CA TYR A 55 9.38 5.77 10.77
C TYR A 55 10.26 6.55 11.77
N SER A 56 10.24 7.89 11.69
CA SER A 56 11.04 8.74 12.59
C SER A 56 10.62 8.64 14.06
N ILE A 57 9.34 8.37 14.34
CA ILE A 57 8.83 8.17 15.71
C ILE A 57 8.82 6.70 16.14
N SER A 58 9.08 5.76 15.23
CA SER A 58 9.11 4.34 15.55
C SER A 58 10.38 3.96 16.30
N SER A 59 10.24 3.08 17.30
CA SER A 59 11.37 2.61 18.10
C SER A 59 12.22 1.61 17.31
N ASN A 60 13.53 1.68 17.49
CA ASN A 60 14.49 0.70 17.00
C ASN A 60 14.92 -0.31 18.07
N GLU A 61 14.29 -0.27 19.25
CA GLU A 61 14.59 -1.20 20.33
C GLU A 61 14.21 -2.63 19.94
N VAL A 62 15.10 -3.56 20.26
CA VAL A 62 14.89 -5.00 20.10
C VAL A 62 15.16 -5.65 21.45
N LEU A 63 14.23 -6.46 21.94
CA LEU A 63 14.48 -7.23 23.16
C LEU A 63 15.42 -8.39 22.84
N PRO A 64 16.36 -8.76 23.73
CA PRO A 64 17.32 -9.84 23.51
C PRO A 64 16.69 -11.18 23.09
N LYS A 65 15.44 -11.45 23.52
CA LYS A 65 14.71 -12.67 23.12
C LYS A 65 14.30 -12.72 21.65
N PHE A 66 14.31 -11.58 20.95
CA PHE A 66 13.93 -11.46 19.54
C PHE A 66 15.15 -11.27 18.62
N GLU A 67 16.34 -11.03 19.18
CA GLU A 67 17.58 -10.90 18.42
C GLU A 67 18.11 -12.26 17.93
N ALA A 68 17.80 -13.34 18.66
CA ALA A 68 18.22 -14.70 18.31
C ALA A 68 17.24 -15.41 17.36
N ASP A 69 17.68 -16.55 16.84
CA ASP A 69 16.83 -17.48 16.08
C ASP A 69 15.57 -17.84 16.88
N PRO A 70 14.38 -17.90 16.25
CA PRO A 70 14.14 -17.83 14.80
C PRO A 70 13.87 -16.41 14.24
N PHE A 71 13.84 -15.40 15.11
CA PHE A 71 13.31 -14.08 14.75
C PHE A 71 14.36 -13.19 14.10
N ASN A 72 15.63 -13.30 14.52
CA ASN A 72 16.77 -12.58 13.97
C ASN A 72 16.46 -11.08 13.74
N LEU A 73 15.73 -10.47 14.68
CA LEU A 73 15.18 -9.13 14.51
C LEU A 73 16.31 -8.11 14.70
N THR A 74 16.53 -7.30 13.68
CA THR A 74 17.52 -6.21 13.73
C THR A 74 16.86 -4.90 14.17
N PRO A 75 17.61 -3.96 14.76
CA PRO A 75 17.09 -2.64 15.11
C PRO A 75 16.45 -1.90 13.92
N SER A 76 17.06 -1.99 12.74
CA SER A 76 16.51 -1.41 11.50
C SER A 76 15.24 -2.11 11.05
N GLY A 77 15.17 -3.44 11.18
CA GLY A 77 13.95 -4.21 10.91
C GLY A 77 12.81 -3.83 11.85
N SER A 78 13.08 -3.72 13.14
CA SER A 78 12.11 -3.30 14.17
C SER A 78 11.55 -1.91 13.86
N GLN A 79 12.43 -0.94 13.56
CA GLN A 79 12.05 0.43 13.21
C GLN A 79 11.23 0.47 11.91
N PHE A 80 11.64 -0.26 10.88
CA PHE A 80 10.92 -0.31 9.61
C PHE A 80 9.51 -0.88 9.75
N VAL A 81 9.36 -2.01 10.44
CA VAL A 81 8.07 -2.64 10.70
C VAL A 81 7.20 -1.73 11.58
N GLY A 82 7.77 -1.10 12.62
CA GLY A 82 7.08 -0.13 13.46
C GLY A 82 6.55 1.06 12.67
N GLY A 83 7.37 1.65 11.80
CA GLY A 83 6.96 2.74 10.90
C GLY A 83 5.84 2.33 9.95
N MET A 84 5.91 1.12 9.37
CA MET A 84 4.85 0.58 8.51
C MET A 84 3.54 0.39 9.28
N LEU A 85 3.59 -0.21 10.48
CA LEU A 85 2.41 -0.43 11.32
C LEU A 85 1.72 0.88 11.70
N ILE A 86 2.49 1.86 12.18
CA ILE A 86 1.95 3.18 12.55
C ILE A 86 1.29 3.84 11.34
N THR A 87 1.94 3.80 10.17
CA THR A 87 1.38 4.34 8.91
C THR A 87 0.04 3.68 8.59
N THR A 88 -0.04 2.35 8.66
CA THR A 88 -1.28 1.60 8.41
C THR A 88 -2.37 1.97 9.42
N TYR A 89 -2.06 2.09 10.70
CA TYR A 89 -3.04 2.46 11.72
C TYR A 89 -3.61 3.86 11.50
N VAL A 90 -2.75 4.83 11.16
CA VAL A 90 -3.20 6.19 10.83
C VAL A 90 -4.12 6.17 9.61
N LEU A 91 -3.72 5.48 8.53
CA LEU A 91 -4.54 5.38 7.33
C LEU A 91 -5.88 4.67 7.59
N ALA A 92 -5.89 3.63 8.43
CA ALA A 92 -7.12 2.93 8.80
C ALA A 92 -8.08 3.86 9.56
N ILE A 93 -7.58 4.64 10.53
CA ILE A 93 -8.40 5.62 11.26
C ILE A 93 -8.94 6.69 10.31
N VAL A 94 -8.08 7.24 9.44
CA VAL A 94 -8.49 8.24 8.43
C VAL A 94 -9.58 7.67 7.51
N ALA A 95 -9.45 6.42 7.07
CA ALA A 95 -10.45 5.75 6.24
C ALA A 95 -11.77 5.58 6.99
N LEU A 96 -11.75 5.10 8.24
CA LEU A 96 -12.95 4.95 9.07
C LEU A 96 -13.67 6.29 9.28
N VAL A 97 -12.93 7.33 9.67
CA VAL A 97 -13.48 8.68 9.85
C VAL A 97 -14.04 9.21 8.53
N GLY A 98 -13.34 9.00 7.42
CA GLY A 98 -13.77 9.40 6.09
C GLY A 98 -15.08 8.73 5.67
N ILE A 99 -15.23 7.43 5.96
CA ILE A 99 -16.48 6.68 5.70
C ILE A 99 -17.62 7.27 6.54
N VAL A 100 -17.43 7.41 7.85
CA VAL A 100 -18.47 7.94 8.76
C VAL A 100 -18.90 9.35 8.32
N PHE A 101 -17.94 10.23 8.03
CA PHE A 101 -18.23 11.58 7.56
C PHE A 101 -19.00 11.57 6.23
N THR A 102 -18.61 10.70 5.30
CA THR A 102 -19.29 10.57 4.00
C THR A 102 -20.74 10.11 4.15
N GLU A 103 -20.99 9.12 5.01
CA GLU A 103 -22.33 8.59 5.25
C GLU A 103 -23.22 9.60 6.00
N LEU A 104 -22.69 10.32 6.99
CA LEU A 104 -23.42 11.41 7.66
C LEU A 104 -23.80 12.52 6.69
N ASN A 105 -22.87 12.93 5.82
CA ASN A 105 -23.11 14.02 4.88
C ASN A 105 -24.14 13.63 3.80
N LYS A 106 -24.19 12.35 3.40
CA LYS A 106 -25.27 11.81 2.55
C LYS A 106 -26.61 11.69 3.28
N ALA A 107 -26.61 11.37 4.57
CA ALA A 107 -27.86 11.23 5.33
C ALA A 107 -28.53 12.57 5.64
N ILE A 108 -27.74 13.65 5.74
CA ILE A 108 -28.22 15.01 6.02
C ILE A 108 -28.71 15.71 4.73
N LYS A 109 -28.20 15.31 3.56
CA LYS A 109 -28.42 15.97 2.28
C LYS A 109 -29.39 15.20 1.39
#